data_AF-A0A1G9XF86-F1
#
_entry.id   AF-A0A1G9XF86-F1
#
_cell.length_a   1.000
_cell.length_b   1.000
_cell.length_c   1.000
_cell.angle_alpha   90.00
_cell.angle_beta   90.00
_cell.angle_gamma   90.00
#
_symmetry.space_group_name_H-M   'P 1'
#
loop_
_entity.id
_entity.type
_entity.pdbx_description
1 polymer ?
#
loop_
_entity_poly.entity_id
_entity_poly.type
_entity_poly.pdbx_seq_one_letter_code
_entity_poly.pdbx_strand_id
1 'polypeptide(L)' 'MELVEPIRDKKQIQGMKKYLKGQNCRDWLLFTLGINSGLRVSDLLKLIVTDVKGKERIIIREQKTG' A
#
# COMPACT_ATOMS: atom_id res chain seq x y z
N MET A 1 17.65 2.73 18.06
CA MET A 1 16.86 2.76 16.81
C MET A 1 16.93 1.36 16.24
N GLU A 2 15.83 0.63 16.21
CA GLU A 2 15.86 -0.70 15.59
C GLU A 2 15.93 -0.53 14.08
N LEU A 3 16.94 -1.15 13.47
CA LEU A 3 17.14 -1.12 12.03
C LEU A 3 16.18 -2.14 11.40
N VAL A 4 15.21 -1.67 10.63
CA VAL A 4 14.28 -2.54 9.91
C VAL A 4 14.75 -2.64 8.47
N GLU A 5 15.12 -3.85 8.04
CA GLU A 5 15.52 -4.09 6.66
C GLU A 5 14.28 -4.25 5.75
N PRO A 6 14.23 -3.57 4.59
CA PRO A 6 13.13 -3.72 3.65
C PRO A 6 13.16 -5.08 2.96
N ILE A 7 11.98 -5.58 2.56
CA ILE A 7 11.88 -6.79 1.73
C ILE A 7 12.34 -6.45 0.30
N ARG A 8 13.48 -6.99 -0.12
CA ARG A 8 14.07 -6.75 -1.45
C ARG A 8 13.76 -7.86 -2.46
N ASP A 9 13.50 -9.08 -2.00
CA ASP A 9 13.24 -10.21 -2.87
C ASP A 9 11.81 -10.16 -3.44
N LYS A 10 11.73 -10.12 -4.76
CA LYS A 10 10.46 -10.17 -5.49
C LYS A 10 9.69 -11.46 -5.21
N LYS A 11 10.36 -12.59 -4.99
CA LYS A 11 9.68 -13.85 -4.66
C LYS A 11 8.96 -13.77 -3.32
N GLN A 12 9.59 -13.18 -2.30
CA GLN A 12 8.96 -12.93 -1.01
C GLN A 12 7.73 -12.01 -1.14
N ILE A 13 7.84 -10.93 -1.94
CA ILE A 13 6.70 -10.04 -2.21
C ILE A 13 5.54 -10.79 -2.88
N GLN A 14 5.83 -11.64 -3.88
CA GLN A 14 4.79 -12.43 -4.54
C GLN A 14 4.18 -13.49 -3.62
N GLY A 15 4.99 -14.11 -2.77
CA GLY A 15 4.51 -15.01 -1.71
C GLY A 15 3.50 -14.31 -0.79
N MET A 16 3.84 -13.10 -0.34
CA MET A 16 2.93 -12.30 0.49
C MET A 16 1.64 -11.93 -0.24
N LYS A 17 1.72 -11.49 -1.51
CA LYS A 17 0.54 -11.20 -2.31
C LYS A 17 -0.37 -12.43 -2.43
N LYS A 18 0.18 -13.61 -2.71
CA LYS A 18 -0.60 -14.85 -2.82
C LYS A 18 -1.24 -15.24 -1.49
N TYR A 19 -0.50 -15.16 -0.39
CA TYR A 19 -1.00 -15.44 0.95
C TYR A 19 -2.17 -14.53 1.33
N LEU A 20 -1.99 -13.20 1.21
CA LEU A 20 -3.02 -12.23 1.56
C LEU A 20 -4.25 -12.38 0.68
N LYS A 21 -4.08 -12.64 -0.62
CA LYS A 21 -5.21 -12.81 -1.54
C LYS A 21 -6.06 -14.04 -1.19
N GLY A 22 -5.44 -15.09 -0.66
CA GLY A 22 -6.15 -16.29 -0.19
C GLY A 22 -6.94 -16.07 1.10
N GLN A 23 -6.53 -15.11 1.93
CA GLN A 23 -7.19 -14.81 3.20
C GLN A 23 -8.24 -13.72 3.08
N ASN A 24 -7.86 -12.55 2.54
CA ASN A 24 -8.72 -11.39 2.45
C ASN A 24 -8.31 -10.48 1.26
N CYS A 25 -9.26 -10.25 0.36
CA CYS A 25 -9.06 -9.37 -0.80
C CYS A 25 -8.68 -7.94 -0.40
N ARG A 26 -9.25 -7.41 0.70
CA ARG A 26 -8.95 -6.07 1.23
C ARG A 26 -7.47 -5.95 1.62
N ASP A 27 -6.94 -6.94 2.34
CA ASP A 27 -5.58 -6.87 2.86
C ASP A 27 -4.56 -7.06 1.73
N TRP A 28 -4.88 -7.90 0.75
CA TRP A 28 -4.11 -7.98 -0.50
C TRP A 28 -4.08 -6.65 -1.28
N LEU A 29 -5.24 -5.97 -1.37
CA LEU A 29 -5.34 -4.68 -2.03
C LEU A 29 -4.51 -3.62 -1.30
N LEU A 30 -4.65 -3.52 0.03
CA LEU A 30 -3.89 -2.57 0.86
C LEU A 30 -2.39 -2.80 0.76
N PHE A 31 -1.94 -4.05 0.83
CA PHE A 31 -0.53 -4.40 0.68
C PHE A 31 -0.02 -4.02 -0.71
N THR A 32 -0.74 -4.41 -1.77
CA THR A 32 -0.33 -4.13 -3.15
C THR A 32 -0.30 -2.65 -3.45
N LEU A 33 -1.30 -1.89 -2.98
CA LEU A 33 -1.37 -0.45 -3.17
C LEU A 33 -0.26 0.25 -2.39
N GLY A 34 -0.01 -0.14 -1.13
CA GLY A 34 0.98 0.49 -0.28
C GLY A 34 2.41 0.34 -0.78
N ILE A 35 2.82 -0.87 -1.18
CA ILE A 35 4.19 -1.09 -1.68
C ILE A 35 4.45 -0.44 -3.05
N ASN A 36 3.40 -0.22 -3.85
CA ASN A 36 3.52 0.37 -5.19
C ASN A 36 3.43 1.90 -5.18
N SER A 37 2.73 2.49 -4.21
CA SER A 37 2.51 3.94 -4.14
C SER A 37 3.40 4.63 -3.11
N GLY A 38 4.00 3.89 -2.17
CA GLY A 38 4.82 4.47 -1.09
C GLY A 38 4.01 5.28 -0.07
N LEU A 39 2.67 5.22 -0.14
CA LEU A 39 1.79 5.92 0.79
C LEU A 39 1.92 5.34 2.19
N ARG A 40 1.83 6.20 3.21
CA ARG A 40 1.78 5.75 4.60
C ARG A 40 0.47 5.02 4.85
N VAL A 41 0.49 4.06 5.79
CA VAL A 41 -0.68 3.27 6.15
C VAL A 41 -1.88 4.13 6.55
N SER A 42 -1.65 5.25 7.25
CA SER A 42 -2.71 6.20 7.64
C SER A 42 -3.41 6.85 6.45
N ASP A 43 -2.65 7.14 5.39
CA ASP A 43 -3.17 7.78 4.18
C ASP A 43 -3.89 6.76 3.30
N LEU A 44 -3.35 5.52 3.19
CA LEU A 44 -4.02 4.41 2.51
C LEU A 44 -5.41 4.12 3.09
N LEU A 45 -5.57 4.17 4.41
CA LEU A 45 -6.84 3.91 5.09
C LEU A 45 -7.91 4.98 4.81
N LYS A 46 -7.51 6.19 4.39
CA LYS A 46 -8.43 7.30 4.10
C LYS A 46 -8.79 7.40 2.62
N LEU A 47 -8.12 6.64 1.76
CA LEU A 47 -8.32 6.69 0.33
C LEU A 47 -9.69 6.14 -0.06
N ILE A 48 -10.45 6.93 -0.82
CA ILE A 48 -11.77 6.52 -1.33
C ILE A 48 -11.77 6.39 -2.85
N VAL A 49 -12.78 5.70 -3.40
CA VAL A 49 -12.87 5.40 -4.84
C VAL A 49 -12.85 6.68 -5.70
N THR A 50 -13.47 7.76 -5.24
CA THR A 50 -13.48 9.06 -5.93
C THR A 50 -12.10 9.72 -6.00
N ASP A 51 -11.16 9.32 -5.14
CA ASP A 51 -9.80 9.85 -5.17
C ASP A 51 -9.00 9.28 -6.33
N VAL A 52 -9.35 8.07 -6.79
CA VAL A 52 -8.56 7.29 -7.75
C VAL A 52 -9.27 7.06 -9.09
N LYS A 53 -10.59 6.91 -9.09
CA LYS A 53 -11.36 6.53 -10.27
C LYS A 53 -11.32 7.66 -11.30
N GLY A 54 -10.85 7.34 -12.51
CA GLY A 54 -10.75 8.29 -13.62
C GLY A 54 -9.60 9.29 -13.51
N LYS A 55 -8.64 9.08 -12.59
CA LYS A 55 -7.46 9.94 -12.45
C LYS A 55 -6.20 9.18 -12.83
N GLU A 56 -5.35 9.80 -13.64
CA GLU A 56 -4.02 9.26 -13.97
C GLU A 56 -3.01 9.42 -12.83
N ARG A 57 -3.23 10.42 -11.96
CA ARG A 57 -2.37 10.71 -10.80
C ARG A 57 -3.23 10.99 -9.57
N ILE A 58 -2.81 10.45 -8.44
CA ILE A 58 -3.45 10.69 -7.14
C ILE A 58 -2.58 11.71 -6.39
N ILE A 59 -3.18 12.83 -5.98
CA ILE A 59 -2.53 13.84 -5.16
C ILE A 59 -3.10 13.67 -3.74
N ILE A 60 -2.25 13.23 -2.80
CA ILE A 60 -2.61 13.11 -1.40
C ILE A 60 -1.84 14.16 -0.62
N ARG A 61 -2.54 14.99 0.16
CA ARG A 61 -1.89 15.82 1.17
C ARG A 61 -1.57 14.93 2.38
N GLU A 62 -0.31 14.58 2.53
CA GLU A 62 0.17 13.80 3.66
C GLU A 62 -0.14 14.52 4.98
N GLN A 63 -0.69 13.82 5.96
CA GLN A 63 -1.11 14.46 7.22
C GLN A 63 0.02 14.77 8.19
N LYS A 64 1.21 14.17 7.99
CA LYS A 64 2.30 14.20 8.99
C LYS A 64 3.42 15.19 8.67
N THR A 65 3.25 15.99 7.62
CA THR A 65 4.15 17.07 7.22
C THR A 65 3.32 18.34 7.00
N GLY A 66 2.69 18.78 8.09
CA GLY A 66 2.51 20.20 8.38
C GLY A 66 3.64 20.66 9.28
#